data_AF-A0AA38JLU0-F1
#
_entry.id   AF-A0AA38JLU0-F1
#
_cell.length_a   1.000
_cell.length_b   1.000
_cell.length_c   1.000
_cell.angle_alpha   90.00
_cell.angle_beta   90.00
_cell.angle_gamma   90.00
#
_symmetry.space_group_name_H-M   'P 1'
#
loop_
_entity.id
_entity.type
_entity.pdbx_description
1 polymer ?
#
loop_
_entity_poly.entity_id
_entity_poly.type
_entity_poly.pdbx_seq_one_letter_code
_entity_poly.pdbx_strand_id
1 'polypeptide(L)'
;MKYTSSVMNSFAFFLLTIFFTISNAFPLSNSMNKRDVFIPPITYPDNTTVWNSGEVHNVTWDISQAPVNITNKIGRIQLRQDDITFPLVLAYDFDILLGSYNITVPLVISGAYQLVLFGDSGNFSPEFTINGV
;
A
#
# COMPACT_ATOMS: atom_id res chain seq x y z
N MET A 1 -74.12 17.24 -32.54
CA MET A 1 -73.26 18.09 -31.69
C MET A 1 -71.92 17.39 -31.52
N LYS A 2 -70.86 17.99 -32.05
CA LYS A 2 -69.48 18.03 -31.52
C LYS A 2 -68.59 16.76 -31.55
N TYR A 3 -67.56 16.89 -32.41
CA TYR A 3 -66.13 16.47 -32.29
C TYR A 3 -65.83 14.96 -32.21
N THR A 4 -64.82 14.35 -32.84
CA THR A 4 -63.62 14.71 -33.63
C THR A 4 -63.00 13.35 -34.01
N SER A 5 -62.53 13.09 -35.24
CA SER A 5 -61.10 13.14 -35.65
C SER A 5 -60.14 12.53 -34.60
N SER A 6 -59.15 11.71 -34.89
CA SER A 6 -58.44 11.29 -36.10
C SER A 6 -57.31 10.37 -35.58
N VAL A 7 -56.54 9.83 -36.52
CA VAL A 7 -55.15 9.35 -36.31
C VAL A 7 -55.03 7.98 -35.66
N MET A 8 -55.03 7.00 -36.54
CA MET A 8 -54.08 5.89 -36.59
C MET A 8 -52.74 6.28 -35.95
N ASN A 9 -52.59 6.00 -34.65
CA ASN A 9 -51.41 6.38 -33.90
C ASN A 9 -50.44 5.20 -33.87
N SER A 10 -49.34 5.39 -34.59
CA SER A 10 -48.11 4.61 -34.52
C SER A 10 -47.74 4.26 -33.08
N PHE A 11 -47.73 2.98 -32.74
CA PHE A 11 -46.91 2.42 -31.66
C PHE A 11 -46.18 1.22 -32.27
N ALA A 12 -45.12 1.50 -33.03
CA ALA A 12 -43.77 1.58 -32.50
C ALA A 12 -43.27 0.19 -32.09
N PHE A 13 -42.42 -0.36 -32.96
CA PHE A 13 -41.26 -1.17 -32.60
C PHE A 13 -40.92 -1.08 -31.12
N PHE A 14 -41.11 -2.17 -30.37
CA PHE A 14 -40.21 -2.55 -29.27
C PHE A 14 -40.60 -3.94 -28.75
N LEU A 15 -40.42 -4.96 -29.59
CA LEU A 15 -40.53 -6.37 -29.15
C LEU A 15 -39.20 -6.86 -28.56
N LEU A 16 -38.43 -5.96 -27.95
CA LEU A 16 -37.12 -6.26 -27.36
C LEU A 16 -36.98 -5.47 -26.06
N THR A 17 -36.43 -6.12 -25.05
CA THR A 17 -36.00 -5.56 -23.76
C THR A 17 -37.06 -5.39 -22.66
N ILE A 18 -37.46 -6.49 -22.01
CA ILE A 18 -37.64 -6.45 -20.55
C ILE A 18 -37.21 -7.79 -19.92
N PHE A 19 -35.92 -8.08 -19.95
CA PHE A 19 -35.30 -8.94 -18.94
C PHE A 19 -34.43 -8.04 -18.06
N PHE A 20 -35.05 -7.20 -17.24
CA PHE A 20 -34.36 -6.67 -16.07
C PHE A 20 -34.35 -7.80 -15.03
N THR A 21 -33.33 -8.65 -15.08
CA THR A 21 -33.03 -9.52 -13.94
C THR A 21 -32.58 -8.63 -12.80
N ILE A 22 -33.36 -8.58 -11.73
CA ILE A 22 -32.94 -7.95 -10.48
C ILE A 22 -31.77 -8.79 -9.95
N SER A 23 -30.54 -8.31 -10.14
CA SER A 23 -29.38 -8.89 -9.48
C SER A 23 -29.48 -8.55 -7.99
N ASN A 24 -30.11 -9.40 -7.21
CA ASN A 24 -29.99 -9.35 -5.75
C ASN A 24 -28.58 -9.82 -5.40
N ALA A 25 -27.64 -8.87 -5.33
CA ALA A 25 -26.39 -9.10 -4.64
C ALA A 25 -26.71 -9.22 -3.15
N PHE A 26 -26.94 -10.44 -2.68
CA PHE A 26 -26.95 -10.70 -1.24
C PHE A 26 -25.52 -10.44 -0.74
N PRO A 27 -25.30 -9.52 0.21
CA PRO A 27 -24.03 -9.49 0.89
C PRO A 27 -23.88 -10.84 1.59
N LEU A 28 -22.94 -11.67 1.11
CA LEU A 28 -22.47 -12.80 1.90
C LEU A 28 -21.91 -12.20 3.18
N SER A 29 -22.67 -12.26 4.27
CA SER A 29 -22.17 -12.09 5.62
C SER A 29 -21.35 -13.32 6.01
N ASN A 30 -20.39 -13.70 5.16
CA ASN A 30 -19.25 -14.44 5.63
C ASN A 30 -18.48 -13.45 6.50
N SER A 31 -18.02 -13.89 7.66
CA SER A 31 -17.08 -13.16 8.50
C SER A 31 -15.89 -12.70 7.65
N MET A 32 -16.01 -11.54 7.02
CA MET A 32 -14.90 -10.84 6.40
C MET A 32 -14.11 -10.33 7.58
N ASN A 33 -13.16 -11.15 8.04
CA ASN A 33 -12.06 -10.65 8.85
C ASN A 33 -11.44 -9.53 8.03
N LYS A 34 -11.79 -8.28 8.35
CA LYS A 34 -11.30 -7.08 7.68
C LYS A 34 -9.77 -7.17 7.77
N ARG A 35 -9.13 -7.46 6.64
CA ARG A 35 -7.67 -7.42 6.57
C ARG A 35 -7.32 -5.95 6.58
N ASP A 36 -6.61 -5.52 7.60
CA ASP A 36 -6.24 -4.13 7.77
C ASP A 36 -4.87 -3.88 7.15
N VAL A 37 -4.73 -2.73 6.49
CA VAL A 37 -3.44 -2.24 6.00
C VAL A 37 -2.60 -1.87 7.22
N PHE A 38 -1.44 -2.49 7.36
CA PHE A 38 -0.51 -2.21 8.45
C PHE A 38 0.67 -1.37 7.95
N ILE A 39 0.93 -0.24 8.61
CA ILE A 39 1.95 0.75 8.24
C ILE A 39 2.91 0.95 9.43
N PRO A 40 3.76 -0.04 9.75
CA PRO A 40 4.63 0.01 10.93
C PRO A 40 5.56 1.24 10.92
N PRO A 41 5.52 2.11 11.94
CA PRO A 41 6.45 3.24 12.05
C PRO A 41 7.89 2.76 12.23
N ILE A 42 8.79 3.18 11.35
CA ILE A 42 10.23 2.94 11.53
C ILE A 42 10.70 3.74 12.74
N THR A 43 11.38 3.06 13.67
CA THR A 43 11.94 3.65 14.90
C THR A 43 13.45 3.80 14.86
N TYR A 44 14.13 3.05 13.99
CA TYR A 44 15.54 3.23 13.67
C TYR A 44 15.79 2.88 12.19
N PRO A 45 16.52 3.70 11.42
CA PRO A 45 17.28 4.89 11.81
C PRO A 45 16.41 6.11 12.17
N ASP A 46 16.99 7.04 12.91
CA ASP A 46 16.38 8.34 13.29
C ASP A 46 17.18 9.54 12.73
N ASN A 47 16.73 10.75 13.04
CA ASN A 47 17.33 11.99 12.51
C ASN A 47 18.74 12.33 13.04
N THR A 48 19.22 11.59 14.03
CA THR A 48 20.60 11.71 14.55
C THR A 48 21.51 10.60 14.03
N THR A 49 20.94 9.65 13.29
CA THR A 49 21.66 8.47 12.83
C THR A 49 22.62 8.81 11.69
N VAL A 50 23.84 8.27 11.79
CA VAL A 50 24.87 8.34 10.76
C VAL A 50 25.37 6.92 10.50
N TRP A 51 25.29 6.49 9.24
CA TRP A 51 25.77 5.18 8.78
C TRP A 51 26.96 5.33 7.85
N ASN A 52 27.86 4.36 7.85
CA ASN A 52 28.89 4.25 6.82
C ASN A 52 28.55 3.11 5.85
N SER A 53 28.81 3.34 4.56
CA SER A 53 28.61 2.34 3.52
C SER A 53 29.34 1.02 3.85
N GLY A 54 28.66 -0.11 3.67
CA GLY A 54 29.18 -1.45 3.97
C GLY A 54 28.95 -1.92 5.42
N GLU A 55 28.52 -1.06 6.33
CA GLU A 55 28.11 -1.48 7.67
C GLU A 55 26.83 -2.32 7.63
N VAL A 56 26.65 -3.17 8.65
CA VAL A 56 25.40 -3.88 8.88
C VAL A 56 24.67 -3.20 10.04
N HIS A 57 23.43 -2.78 9.78
CA HIS A 57 22.58 -2.13 10.77
C HIS A 57 21.26 -2.88 10.92
N ASN A 58 20.75 -2.91 12.15
CA ASN A 58 19.45 -3.50 12.44
C ASN A 58 18.37 -2.42 12.36
N VAL A 59 17.63 -2.38 11.25
CA VAL A 59 16.49 -1.47 11.08
C VAL A 59 15.38 -1.92 12.02
N THR A 60 14.75 -1.00 12.75
CA THR A 60 13.67 -1.35 13.68
C THR A 60 12.41 -0.55 13.40
N TRP A 61 11.26 -1.12 13.75
CA TRP A 61 9.96 -0.49 13.60
C TRP A 61 9.00 -0.97 14.69
N ASP A 62 7.97 -0.17 14.98
CA ASP A 62 6.98 -0.49 15.99
C ASP A 62 5.89 -1.43 15.45
N ILE A 63 5.67 -2.53 16.17
CA ILE A 63 4.65 -3.54 15.90
C ILE A 63 3.52 -3.54 16.93
N SER A 64 3.54 -2.63 17.91
CA SER A 64 2.57 -2.58 19.01
C SER A 64 1.12 -2.41 18.54
N GLN A 65 0.92 -1.79 17.38
CA GLN A 65 -0.39 -1.55 16.76
C GLN A 65 -0.68 -2.50 15.59
N ALA A 66 0.03 -3.63 15.48
CA ALA A 66 -0.22 -4.60 14.42
C ALA A 66 -1.65 -5.20 14.55
N PRO A 67 -2.47 -5.17 13.49
CA PRO A 67 -3.78 -5.78 13.53
C PRO A 67 -3.65 -7.31 13.50
N VAL A 68 -4.66 -8.00 14.06
CA VAL A 68 -4.70 -9.48 14.09
C VAL A 68 -4.67 -10.08 12.68
N ASN A 69 -5.34 -9.41 11.73
CA ASN A 69 -5.43 -9.82 10.34
C ASN A 69 -4.77 -8.78 9.43
N ILE A 70 -3.57 -9.06 8.95
CA ILE A 70 -2.81 -8.21 8.01
C ILE A 70 -3.00 -8.74 6.58
N THR A 71 -3.10 -7.85 5.60
CA THR A 71 -3.30 -8.24 4.19
C THR A 71 -2.01 -8.76 3.55
N ASN A 72 -0.89 -8.07 3.74
CA ASN A 72 0.44 -8.48 3.30
C ASN A 72 1.47 -8.30 4.42
N LYS A 73 2.09 -9.42 4.81
CA LYS A 73 3.18 -9.42 5.81
C LYS A 73 4.56 -9.43 5.18
N ILE A 74 4.66 -9.63 3.86
CA ILE A 74 5.94 -9.76 3.17
C ILE A 74 6.55 -8.36 2.99
N GLY A 75 7.63 -8.15 3.72
CA GLY A 75 8.35 -6.91 3.85
C GLY A 75 9.37 -6.67 2.75
N ARG A 76 9.63 -5.39 2.47
CA ARG A 76 10.77 -4.93 1.65
C ARG A 76 11.28 -3.59 2.17
N ILE A 77 12.60 -3.44 2.30
CA ILE A 77 13.24 -2.18 2.66
C ILE A 77 13.92 -1.61 1.41
N GLN A 78 13.65 -0.35 1.09
CA GLN A 78 14.30 0.38 0.00
C GLN A 78 14.89 1.70 0.48
N LEU A 79 15.88 2.19 -0.26
CA LEU A 79 16.46 3.51 -0.04
C LEU A 79 15.65 4.58 -0.77
N ARG A 80 15.51 5.75 -0.14
CA ARG A 80 14.81 6.93 -0.66
C ARG A 80 15.63 8.19 -0.39
N GLN A 81 15.53 9.16 -1.30
CA GLN A 81 16.11 10.50 -1.16
C GLN A 81 15.29 11.48 -2.01
N ASP A 82 15.11 12.72 -1.54
CA ASP A 82 14.45 13.81 -2.29
C ASP A 82 13.13 13.41 -2.96
N ASP A 83 12.26 12.74 -2.20
CA ASP A 83 10.96 12.23 -2.66
C ASP A 83 10.99 11.09 -3.69
N ILE A 84 12.17 10.60 -4.03
CA ILE A 84 12.37 9.49 -4.95
C ILE A 84 12.71 8.24 -4.15
N THR A 85 11.88 7.20 -4.29
CA THR A 85 12.23 5.85 -3.83
C THR A 85 13.05 5.17 -4.92
N PHE A 86 14.30 4.85 -4.61
CA PHE A 86 15.19 4.19 -5.56
C PHE A 86 14.79 2.73 -5.77
N PRO A 87 15.04 2.14 -6.94
CA PRO A 87 14.86 0.71 -7.18
C PRO A 87 15.86 -0.17 -6.40
N LEU A 88 16.65 0.42 -5.49
CA LEU A 88 17.62 -0.26 -4.64
C LEU A 88 16.92 -0.92 -3.45
N VAL A 89 16.87 -2.25 -3.46
CA VAL A 89 16.31 -3.08 -2.40
C VAL A 89 17.41 -3.49 -1.42
N LEU A 90 17.26 -3.15 -0.14
CA LEU A 90 18.21 -3.46 0.93
C LEU A 90 17.91 -4.79 1.62
N ALA A 91 16.62 -5.13 1.71
CA ALA A 91 16.13 -6.42 2.20
C ALA A 91 14.73 -6.67 1.62
N TYR A 92 14.37 -7.94 1.45
CA TYR A 92 13.03 -8.35 1.02
C TYR A 92 12.72 -9.76 1.53
N ASP A 93 11.46 -10.15 1.42
CA ASP A 93 10.95 -11.49 1.77
C ASP A 93 11.09 -11.84 3.25
N PHE A 94 10.78 -10.87 4.12
CA PHE A 94 10.74 -11.06 5.58
C PHE A 94 9.36 -10.71 6.14
N ASP A 95 9.01 -11.23 7.32
CA ASP A 95 7.76 -10.85 7.98
C ASP A 95 7.90 -9.47 8.65
N ILE A 96 7.05 -8.50 8.27
CA ILE A 96 7.02 -7.18 8.91
C ILE A 96 6.60 -7.23 10.38
N LEU A 97 6.16 -8.38 10.91
CA LEU A 97 5.91 -8.57 12.34
C LEU A 97 7.16 -8.89 13.15
N LEU A 98 8.33 -9.02 12.54
CA LEU A 98 9.59 -9.20 13.25
C LEU A 98 9.99 -7.97 14.09
N GLY A 99 9.47 -6.78 13.75
CA GLY A 99 9.84 -5.51 14.40
C GLY A 99 11.25 -5.02 14.09
N SER A 100 12.07 -5.84 13.42
CA SER A 100 13.40 -5.46 13.00
C SER A 100 13.94 -6.37 11.90
N TYR A 101 14.94 -5.87 11.16
CA TYR A 101 15.68 -6.65 10.17
C TYR A 101 17.07 -6.04 9.91
N ASN A 102 18.07 -6.91 9.76
CA ASN A 102 19.43 -6.49 9.42
C ASN A 102 19.55 -6.17 7.94
N ILE A 103 20.15 -5.02 7.61
CA ILE A 103 20.49 -4.64 6.25
C ILE A 103 21.98 -4.31 6.16
N THR A 104 22.54 -4.44 4.96
CA THR A 104 23.86 -3.89 4.64
C THR A 104 23.68 -2.53 4.00
N VAL A 105 24.38 -1.52 4.52
CA VAL A 105 24.31 -0.14 4.00
C VAL A 105 24.94 -0.12 2.61
N PRO A 106 24.21 0.34 1.58
CA PRO A 106 24.74 0.35 0.22
C PRO A 106 25.82 1.43 0.07
N LEU A 107 26.69 1.26 -0.91
CA LEU A 107 27.59 2.33 -1.34
C LEU A 107 26.79 3.40 -2.09
N VAL A 108 26.78 4.63 -1.56
CA VAL A 108 26.04 5.77 -2.11
C VAL A 108 26.92 7.03 -2.13
N ILE A 109 26.42 8.12 -2.71
CA ILE A 109 27.02 9.43 -2.50
C ILE A 109 26.70 9.89 -1.09
N SER A 110 27.67 10.46 -0.38
CA SER A 110 27.43 10.96 0.97
C SER A 110 26.27 11.97 1.02
N GLY A 111 25.30 11.78 1.91
CA GLY A 111 24.09 12.62 1.94
C GLY A 111 23.02 12.18 2.93
N ALA A 112 21.89 12.89 2.91
CA ALA A 112 20.70 12.57 3.69
C ALA A 112 19.78 11.61 2.90
N TYR A 113 19.30 10.57 3.59
CA TYR A 113 18.50 9.49 3.03
C TYR A 113 17.36 9.12 3.97
N GLN A 114 16.39 8.39 3.45
CA GLN A 114 15.34 7.71 4.21
C GLN A 114 15.28 6.25 3.81
N LEU A 115 14.74 5.43 4.71
CA LEU A 115 14.27 4.09 4.38
C LEU A 115 12.78 4.12 4.09
N VAL A 116 12.36 3.25 3.18
CA VAL A 116 10.96 2.88 2.98
C VAL A 116 10.79 1.42 3.38
N LEU A 117 9.99 1.17 4.41
CA LEU A 117 9.53 -0.16 4.77
C LEU A 117 8.19 -0.42 4.08
N PHE A 118 8.18 -1.35 3.14
CA PHE A 118 6.99 -1.81 2.45
C PHE A 118 6.40 -3.04 3.12
N GLY A 119 5.07 -3.06 3.24
CA GLY A 119 4.24 -4.26 3.42
C GLY A 119 3.04 -4.18 2.46
N ASP A 120 1.87 -3.84 2.99
CA ASP A 120 0.70 -3.42 2.18
C ASP A 120 0.87 -2.00 1.59
N SER A 121 1.56 -1.13 2.32
CA SER A 121 1.95 0.22 1.91
C SER A 121 3.38 0.53 2.38
N GLY A 122 3.89 1.71 2.06
CA GLY A 122 5.20 2.18 2.53
C GLY A 122 5.10 3.02 3.80
N ASN A 123 6.02 2.82 4.75
CA ASN A 123 6.33 3.76 5.83
C ASN A 123 7.74 4.34 5.63
N PHE A 124 7.92 5.63 5.85
CA PHE A 124 9.19 6.32 5.69
C PHE A 124 9.86 6.56 7.04
N SER A 125 11.16 6.31 7.13
CA SER A 125 11.94 6.73 8.29
C SER A 125 12.07 8.27 8.34
N PRO A 126 12.49 8.84 9.47
CA PRO A 126 13.15 10.14 9.48
C PRO A 126 14.33 10.15 8.50
N GLU A 127 14.70 11.34 8.02
CA GLU A 127 15.94 11.51 7.26
C GLU A 127 17.15 11.25 8.16
N PHE A 128 18.13 10.52 7.67
CA PHE A 128 19.38 10.20 8.37
C PHE A 128 20.56 10.30 7.40
N THR A 129 21.78 10.34 7.90
CA THR A 129 22.97 10.50 7.06
C THR A 129 23.60 9.16 6.69
N ILE A 130 23.97 8.99 5.42
CA ILE A 130 24.88 7.92 4.99
C ILE A 130 26.16 8.56 4.48
N ASN A 131 27.29 8.17 5.07
CA ASN A 131 28.62 8.43 4.56
C ASN A 131 28.98 7.36 3.52
N GLY A 132 29.27 7.80 2.31
CA GLY A 132 29.65 6.92 1.21
C GLY A 132 30.89 7.45 0.50
N VAL A 133 30.82 7.55 -0.83
CA VAL A 133 31.88 8.21 -1.63
C VAL A 133 31.73 9.73 -1.64
#